data_AF-A0A3Q7FJW7-F1
#
_entry.id   AF-A0A3Q7FJW7-F1
#
_cell.length_a   1.000
_cell.length_b   1.000
_cell.length_c   1.000
_cell.angle_alpha   90.00
_cell.angle_beta   90.00
_cell.angle_gamma   90.00
#
_symmetry.space_group_name_H-M   'P 1'
#
loop_
_entity.id
_entity.type
_entity.pdbx_description
1 polymer ?
#
loop_
_entity_poly.entity_id
_entity_poly.type
_entity_poly.pdbx_seq_one_letter_code
_entity_poly.pdbx_strand_id
1 'polypeptide(L)' 'MRAFMKEVQEAECLADELINAAKGSSNSYAIKKKDEIERVAKANR' A
#
# COMPACT_ATOMS: atom_id res chain seq x y z
N MET A 1 -6.17 -11.16 -7.80
CA MET A 1 -5.15 -12.09 -7.25
C MET A 1 -3.91 -11.97 -8.13
N ARG A 2 -2.93 -11.14 -7.76
CA ARG A 2 -1.63 -11.10 -8.45
C ARG A 2 -0.78 -12.19 -7.84
N ALA A 3 -0.96 -13.41 -8.34
CA ALA A 3 -0.26 -14.59 -7.89
C ALA A 3 1.15 -14.64 -8.51
N PHE A 4 2.16 -14.61 -7.64
CA PHE A 4 3.26 -15.57 -7.62
C PHE A 4 3.99 -15.85 -8.94
N MET A 5 4.55 -14.84 -9.62
CA MET A 5 5.68 -14.98 -10.56
C MET A 5 6.45 -13.66 -10.68
N LYS A 6 7.79 -13.74 -10.88
CA LYS A 6 8.73 -12.71 -11.40
C LYS A 6 9.61 -11.94 -10.39
N GLU A 7 10.84 -12.41 -10.23
CA GLU A 7 11.97 -11.71 -9.60
C GLU A 7 12.19 -10.27 -10.15
N VAL A 8 11.90 -10.01 -11.44
CA VAL A 8 11.96 -8.66 -12.04
C VAL A 8 10.74 -7.78 -11.67
N GLN A 9 9.58 -8.39 -11.49
CA GLN A 9 8.34 -7.68 -11.15
C GLN A 9 8.28 -7.31 -9.67
N GLU A 10 9.01 -8.04 -8.81
CA GLU A 10 9.14 -7.69 -7.40
C GLU A 10 9.84 -6.34 -7.22
N ALA A 11 10.93 -6.07 -7.96
CA ALA A 11 11.64 -4.78 -7.86
C ALA A 11 10.80 -3.60 -8.36
N GLU A 12 10.13 -3.73 -9.51
CA GLU A 12 9.28 -2.67 -10.07
C GLU A 12 8.04 -2.43 -9.19
N CYS A 13 7.36 -3.50 -8.75
CA CYS A 13 6.18 -3.33 -7.89
C CYS A 13 6.55 -2.76 -6.52
N LEU A 14 7.74 -3.07 -5.99
CA LEU A 14 8.24 -2.51 -4.75
C LEU A 14 8.62 -1.03 -4.93
N ALA A 15 9.29 -0.67 -6.03
CA ALA A 15 9.62 0.71 -6.35
C ALA A 15 8.36 1.57 -6.50
N ASP A 16 7.36 1.07 -7.23
CA ASP A 16 6.08 1.75 -7.39
C ASP A 16 5.33 1.88 -6.07
N GLU A 17 5.33 0.84 -5.23
CA GLU A 17 4.72 0.90 -3.91
C GLU A 17 5.42 1.95 -3.02
N LEU A 18 6.76 1.99 -3.02
CA LEU A 18 7.54 2.98 -2.27
C LEU A 18 7.26 4.41 -2.74
N ILE A 19 7.22 4.64 -4.05
CA ILE A 19 6.92 5.97 -4.63
C ILE A 19 5.50 6.40 -4.28
N ASN A 20 4.51 5.50 -4.39
CA ASN A 20 3.13 5.81 -4.06
C ASN A 20 2.94 6.05 -2.56
N ALA A 21 3.62 5.28 -1.71
CA ALA A 21 3.60 5.46 -0.27
C ALA A 21 4.22 6.81 0.13
N ALA A 22 5.37 7.17 -0.43
CA ALA A 22 6.04 8.46 -0.17
C ALA A 22 5.18 9.67 -0.61
N LYS A 23 4.37 9.50 -1.66
CA LYS A 23 3.42 10.52 -2.13
C LYS A 23 2.11 10.55 -1.33
N GLY A 24 1.91 9.66 -0.35
CA GLY A 24 0.64 9.51 0.36
C GLY A 24 -0.51 9.10 -0.56
N SER A 25 -0.21 8.47 -1.70
CA SER A 25 -1.21 8.07 -2.69
C SER A 25 -2.04 6.90 -2.17
N SER A 26 -3.35 6.95 -2.37
CA SER A 26 -4.27 5.84 -2.09
C SER A 26 -4.07 4.64 -3.03
N ASN A 27 -3.19 4.75 -4.02
CA ASN A 27 -2.73 3.60 -4.80
C ASN A 27 -1.83 2.68 -3.98
N SER A 28 -1.10 3.22 -2.98
CA SER A 28 -0.26 2.43 -2.06
C SER A 28 -1.10 1.56 -1.14
N TYR A 29 -0.72 0.29 -1.06
CA TYR A 29 -1.27 -0.65 -0.08
C TYR A 29 -1.07 -0.17 1.36
N ALA A 30 0.13 0.32 1.69
CA ALA A 30 0.47 0.79 3.04
C ALA A 30 -0.41 1.97 3.48
N ILE A 31 -0.61 2.96 2.60
CA ILE A 31 -1.47 4.12 2.88
C ILE A 31 -2.93 3.68 3.10
N LYS A 32 -3.46 2.83 2.22
CA LYS A 32 -4.82 2.29 2.36
C LYS A 32 -5.01 1.59 3.71
N LYS A 33 -4.06 0.76 4.14
CA LYS A 33 -4.17 0.03 5.41
C LYS A 33 -4.07 0.95 6.61
N LYS A 34 -3.18 1.95 6.57
CA LYS A 34 -3.07 2.98 7.60
C LYS A 34 -4.40 3.71 7.78
N ASP A 35 -4.97 4.21 6.70
CA ASP A 35 -6.21 5.01 6.73
C ASP A 35 -7.41 4.18 7.19
N GLU A 36 -7.48 2.90 6.81
CA GLU A 36 -8.49 1.97 7.29
C GLU A 36 -8.44 1.82 8.82
N ILE A 37 -7.24 1.61 9.37
CA ILE A 37 -7.02 1.45 10.82
C ILE A 37 -7.36 2.75 11.56
N GLU A 38 -6.88 3.89 11.07
CA GLU A 38 -7.16 5.20 11.69
C GLU A 38 -8.65 5.52 11.69
N ARG A 39 -9.38 5.15 10.63
CA ARG A 39 -10.84 5.33 10.56
C ARG A 39 -11.55 4.49 11.62
N VAL A 40 -11.17 3.23 11.78
CA VAL A 40 -11.74 2.35 12.81
C VAL A 40 -11.44 2.88 14.21
N ALA A 41 -10.20 3.33 14.45
CA ALA A 41 -9.81 3.90 15.75
C ALA A 41 -10.60 5.17 16.09
N LYS A 42 -10.81 6.07 15.12
CA LYS A 42 -11.63 7.29 15.31
C LYS A 42 -13.10 7.01 15.58
N ALA A 43 -13.65 5.95 14.97
CA ALA A 43 -15.06 5.59 15.12
C ALA A 43 -15.40 4.92 16.46
N ASN A 44 -14.40 4.39 17.18
CA ASN A 44 -14.58 3.67 18.45
C ASN A 44 -14.10 4.48 19.68
N ARG A 45 -14.04 5.82 19.56
CA ARG A 45 -13.74 6.74 20.67
C ARG A 45 -14.99 7.44 21.18
#